data_AF-A0A8C7YMV7-F1
#
_entry.id   AF-A0A8C7YMV7-F1
#
_cell.length_a   1.000
_cell.length_b   1.000
_cell.length_c   1.000
_cell.angle_alpha   90.00
_cell.angle_beta   90.00
_cell.angle_gamma   90.00
#
_symmetry.space_group_name_H-M   'P 1'
#
loop_
_entity.id
_entity.type
_entity.pdbx_description
1 polymer ?
#
loop_
_entity_poly.entity_id
_entity_poly.type
_entity_poly.pdbx_seq_one_letter_code
_entity_poly.pdbx_strand_id
1 'polypeptide(L)'
;MAASGSYSDLREKLKSMTPHRDDYKNKYAHGTSNGSRKDRKRKYRESDDEEYEHSDDNAEQREQEARRVSSSIQQRSIFSSEECARIEEKIDEVVANGEAGLYREHTVDRAPLRNKYFFGEGYTYGAQLEKRGPGQERLYRKGEVDDIPGWVHELVIKPLVSNGVIPEGFVNSAVINDYQPGGCIVSHVDPLHIFARPIVSVSFFSDSALCFGCRFQFKPIRVSEPVFVLPVRRGSVTVLSGYAADEITHCIRPQDIKQRRAVIILRKTRPDAPRVDSDSPLNSPLKGRPTPLKAKRAHRKADPDAAHRPRVLEMDKEENRRPSISRQHRHSLSSENYWRRDQDHDEHRESSGRKVKMSRH
;
A
#
# COMPACT_ATOMS: atom_id res chain seq x y z
N MET A 1 29.21 -26.72 14.22
CA MET A 1 27.90 -26.99 13.59
C MET A 1 26.95 -25.89 14.04
N ALA A 2 26.48 -25.04 13.13
CA ALA A 2 25.52 -23.98 13.44
C ALA A 2 24.22 -24.28 12.69
N ALA A 3 23.13 -24.48 13.43
CA ALA A 3 21.83 -24.84 12.90
C ALA A 3 21.24 -23.68 12.09
N SER A 4 20.98 -23.91 10.80
CA SER A 4 20.15 -23.03 9.97
C SER A 4 18.68 -23.24 10.33
N GLY A 5 18.15 -22.44 11.25
CA GLY A 5 16.72 -22.42 11.53
C GLY A 5 15.95 -21.77 10.39
N SER A 6 15.17 -22.56 9.65
CA SER A 6 14.12 -22.05 8.76
C SER A 6 12.95 -21.59 9.62
N TYR A 7 12.71 -20.28 9.71
CA TYR A 7 11.55 -19.74 10.45
C TYR A 7 10.30 -19.83 9.57
N SER A 8 9.27 -20.52 10.05
CA SER A 8 7.94 -20.62 9.42
C SER A 8 7.06 -19.39 9.70
N ASP A 9 7.40 -18.59 10.72
CA ASP A 9 6.67 -17.38 11.12
C ASP A 9 7.63 -16.17 11.26
N LEU A 10 7.29 -15.07 10.58
CA LEU A 10 8.02 -13.80 10.66
C LEU A 10 7.97 -13.17 12.07
N ARG A 11 6.95 -13.47 12.88
CA ARG A 11 6.84 -13.03 14.28
C ARG A 11 7.91 -13.68 15.15
N GLU A 12 8.18 -14.96 14.95
CA GLU A 12 9.22 -15.69 15.68
C GLU A 12 10.60 -15.11 15.39
N LYS A 13 10.85 -14.77 14.12
CA LYS A 13 12.08 -14.07 13.72
C LYS A 13 12.21 -12.68 14.34
N LEU A 14 11.11 -11.94 14.48
CA LEU A 14 11.13 -10.62 15.11
C LEU A 14 11.34 -10.71 16.63
N LYS A 15 10.78 -11.73 17.29
CA LYS A 15 10.96 -11.98 18.73
C LYS A 15 12.38 -12.44 19.07
N SER A 16 12.98 -13.32 18.25
CA SER A 16 14.35 -13.80 18.49
C SER A 16 15.42 -12.72 18.32
N MET A 17 15.09 -11.61 17.66
CA MET A 17 15.97 -10.46 17.47
C MET A 17 15.92 -9.42 18.60
N THR A 18 15.07 -9.58 19.63
CA THR A 18 14.99 -8.67 20.79
C THR A 18 14.98 -9.45 22.11
N PRO A 19 16.14 -9.87 22.66
CA PRO A 19 16.19 -10.80 23.79
C PRO A 19 16.00 -10.17 25.18
N HIS A 20 15.77 -8.85 25.31
CA HIS A 20 15.72 -8.22 26.64
C HIS A 20 14.67 -7.11 26.71
N ARG A 21 13.44 -7.46 27.09
CA ARG A 21 12.55 -6.48 27.72
C ARG A 21 11.41 -7.03 28.58
N ASP A 22 11.52 -8.24 29.10
CA ASP A 22 10.55 -8.78 30.05
C ASP A 22 11.27 -9.16 31.35
N ASP A 23 11.64 -8.16 32.15
CA ASP A 23 11.88 -8.32 33.60
C ASP A 23 12.07 -6.94 34.26
N TYR A 24 10.98 -6.20 34.45
CA TYR A 24 10.93 -5.14 35.47
C TYR A 24 9.50 -5.05 36.01
N LYS A 25 9.17 -5.94 36.94
CA LYS A 25 8.04 -5.77 37.86
C LYS A 25 8.51 -5.93 39.30
N ASN A 26 8.20 -4.90 40.08
CA ASN A 26 8.08 -4.85 41.54
C ASN A 26 9.29 -5.20 42.39
N LYS A 27 9.90 -4.16 42.97
CA LYS A 27 10.39 -4.15 44.36
C LYS A 27 10.80 -2.73 44.70
N TYR A 28 10.01 -2.00 45.48
CA TYR A 28 10.49 -1.07 46.52
C TYR A 28 9.34 -0.76 47.48
N ALA A 29 9.34 -1.44 48.63
CA ALA A 29 8.67 -1.00 49.84
C ALA A 29 9.67 -1.14 51.00
N HIS A 30 9.77 -0.06 51.78
CA HIS A 30 10.40 0.10 53.09
C HIS A 30 11.93 0.00 53.22
N GLY A 31 12.53 1.10 53.69
CA GLY A 31 13.90 1.18 54.20
C GLY A 31 14.25 2.59 54.65
N THR A 32 14.20 2.83 55.95
CA THR A 32 14.45 4.11 56.64
C THR A 32 15.94 4.41 56.87
N SER A 33 16.23 5.71 56.96
CA SER A 33 17.26 6.40 57.76
C SER A 33 18.55 6.93 57.09
N ASN A 34 18.71 8.25 57.30
CA ASN A 34 19.90 9.08 57.52
C ASN A 34 21.06 9.15 56.51
N GLY A 35 21.30 10.37 56.00
CA GLY A 35 22.54 10.76 55.33
C GLY A 35 22.50 12.19 54.79
N SER A 36 23.12 13.12 55.52
CA SER A 36 23.20 14.57 55.33
C SER A 36 23.76 15.12 53.99
N ARG A 37 23.31 16.35 53.66
CA ARG A 37 24.04 17.48 53.03
C ARG A 37 24.41 17.42 51.53
N LYS A 38 23.75 18.24 50.71
CA LYS A 38 24.22 19.59 50.27
C LYS A 38 23.35 20.18 49.16
N ASP A 39 23.02 21.45 49.35
CA ASP A 39 22.33 22.37 48.45
C ASP A 39 22.87 22.41 47.02
N ARG A 40 21.96 22.28 46.04
CA ARG A 40 22.04 23.00 44.76
C ARG A 40 20.63 23.35 44.27
N LYS A 41 20.22 24.57 44.65
CA LYS A 41 19.05 25.31 44.17
C LYS A 41 19.19 25.52 42.65
N ARG A 42 18.50 24.73 41.82
CA ARG A 42 18.31 25.00 40.38
C ARG A 42 16.91 25.58 40.20
N LYS A 43 16.88 26.81 39.67
CA LYS A 43 15.69 27.61 39.36
C LYS A 43 14.68 26.78 38.57
N TYR A 44 13.49 26.64 39.13
CA TYR A 44 12.26 26.36 38.40
C TYR A 44 12.06 27.53 37.42
N ARG A 45 12.03 27.24 36.12
CA ARG A 45 11.61 28.19 35.10
C ARG A 45 10.24 27.68 34.66
N GLU A 46 9.20 28.29 35.21
CA GLU A 46 7.85 28.22 34.65
C GLU A 46 7.96 28.61 33.18
N SER A 47 7.57 27.67 32.33
CA SER A 47 7.27 27.88 30.92
C SER A 47 6.17 26.87 30.58
N ASP A 48 5.12 26.91 31.38
CA ASP A 48 3.80 26.47 30.95
C ASP A 48 3.25 27.59 30.05
N ASP A 49 2.70 27.21 28.88
CA ASP A 49 1.68 27.93 28.08
C ASP A 49 1.86 27.93 26.54
N GLU A 50 2.64 27.04 25.92
CA GLU A 50 2.67 26.97 24.43
C GLU A 50 2.79 25.54 23.81
N GLU A 51 2.20 24.49 24.42
CA GLU A 51 2.24 23.14 23.82
C GLU A 51 0.86 22.49 23.54
N TYR A 52 -0.25 23.22 23.72
CA TYR A 52 -1.59 22.63 23.64
C TYR A 52 -2.37 22.84 22.33
N GLU A 53 -1.94 23.71 21.42
CA GLU A 53 -2.75 24.02 20.21
C GLU A 53 -2.42 23.17 18.95
N HIS A 54 -1.31 22.42 18.92
CA HIS A 54 -0.90 21.68 17.71
C HIS A 54 -1.29 20.20 17.65
N SER A 55 -1.78 19.61 18.75
CA SER A 55 -2.16 18.19 18.80
C SER A 55 -3.56 17.94 18.22
N ASP A 56 -4.50 18.85 18.49
CA ASP A 56 -5.91 18.68 18.10
C ASP A 56 -6.12 18.85 16.60
N ASP A 57 -5.41 19.79 15.96
CA ASP A 57 -5.43 19.99 14.50
C ASP A 57 -5.03 18.73 13.72
N ASN A 58 -4.09 17.93 14.26
CA ASN A 58 -3.64 16.69 13.61
C ASN A 58 -4.69 15.58 13.74
N ALA A 59 -5.34 15.49 14.91
CA ALA A 59 -6.39 14.52 15.18
C ALA A 59 -7.63 14.79 14.32
N GLU A 60 -8.05 16.05 14.22
CA GLU A 60 -9.18 16.45 13.37
C GLU A 60 -8.92 16.18 11.89
N GLN A 61 -7.72 16.50 11.39
CA GLN A 61 -7.34 16.20 10.00
C GLN A 61 -7.39 14.70 9.72
N ARG A 62 -6.88 13.88 10.64
CA ARG A 62 -6.92 12.41 10.51
C ARG A 62 -8.35 11.88 10.54
N GLU A 63 -9.22 12.45 11.37
CA GLU A 63 -10.64 12.07 11.40
C GLU A 63 -11.37 12.47 10.11
N GLN A 64 -11.12 13.67 9.60
CA GLN A 64 -11.66 14.12 8.31
C GLN A 64 -11.21 13.20 7.18
N GLU A 65 -9.93 12.80 7.16
CA GLU A 65 -9.41 11.86 6.19
C GLU A 65 -10.10 10.48 6.33
N ALA A 66 -10.25 9.97 7.55
CA ALA A 66 -10.96 8.71 7.81
C ALA A 66 -12.43 8.77 7.35
N ARG A 67 -13.11 9.91 7.49
CA ARG A 67 -14.46 10.13 6.96
C ARG A 67 -14.51 10.10 5.43
N ARG A 68 -13.51 10.68 4.74
CA ARG A 68 -13.39 10.59 3.28
C ARG A 68 -13.20 9.14 2.84
N VAL A 69 -12.35 8.39 3.53
CA VAL A 69 -12.16 6.95 3.29
C VAL A 69 -13.49 6.21 3.45
N SER A 70 -14.12 6.30 4.63
CA SER A 70 -15.35 5.55 4.93
C SER A 70 -16.51 5.89 4.01
N SER A 71 -16.67 7.16 3.62
CA SER A 71 -17.73 7.61 2.69
C SER A 71 -17.61 7.03 1.27
N SER A 72 -16.43 6.51 0.92
CA SER A 72 -16.11 5.98 -0.42
C SER A 72 -15.95 4.46 -0.45
N ILE A 73 -16.31 3.80 0.66
CA ILE A 73 -16.33 2.35 0.83
C ILE A 73 -17.78 1.89 1.01
N GLN A 74 -18.17 0.84 0.30
CA GLN A 74 -19.40 0.11 0.57
C GLN A 74 -19.08 -1.32 1.01
N GLN A 75 -19.65 -1.77 2.13
CA GLN A 75 -19.63 -3.18 2.53
C GLN A 75 -21.01 -3.81 2.46
N ARG A 76 -21.08 -5.04 1.96
CA ARG A 76 -22.31 -5.85 1.95
C ARG A 76 -22.03 -7.26 2.43
N SER A 77 -23.05 -7.88 3.03
CA SER A 77 -23.05 -9.30 3.36
C SER A 77 -23.94 -10.01 2.35
N ILE A 78 -23.33 -10.66 1.36
CA ILE A 78 -24.06 -11.33 0.27
C ILE A 78 -23.97 -12.85 0.41
N PHE A 79 -22.80 -13.36 0.81
CA PHE A 79 -22.53 -14.78 0.85
C PHE A 79 -22.81 -15.34 2.25
N SER A 80 -23.64 -16.37 2.29
CA SER A 80 -23.88 -17.20 3.47
C SER A 80 -22.64 -18.03 3.82
N SER A 81 -22.62 -18.60 5.03
CA SER A 81 -21.54 -19.49 5.46
C SER A 81 -21.36 -20.73 4.58
N GLU A 82 -22.47 -21.26 4.04
CA GLU A 82 -22.49 -22.42 3.14
C GLU A 82 -21.96 -22.06 1.74
N GLU A 83 -22.37 -20.90 1.20
CA GLU A 83 -21.83 -20.39 -0.06
C GLU A 83 -20.33 -20.13 0.04
N CYS A 84 -19.88 -19.55 1.15
CA CYS A 84 -18.46 -19.36 1.41
C CYS A 84 -17.72 -20.70 1.43
N ALA A 85 -18.26 -21.73 2.06
CA ALA A 85 -17.61 -23.05 2.12
C ALA A 85 -17.46 -23.67 0.72
N ARG A 86 -18.50 -23.57 -0.12
CA ARG A 86 -18.44 -24.04 -1.52
C ARG A 86 -17.40 -23.28 -2.34
N ILE A 87 -17.28 -21.97 -2.14
CA ILE A 87 -16.28 -21.15 -2.84
C ILE A 87 -14.88 -21.46 -2.33
N GLU A 88 -14.71 -21.68 -1.03
CA GLU A 88 -13.44 -22.04 -0.40
C GLU A 88 -12.88 -23.36 -0.95
N GLU A 89 -13.73 -24.38 -1.14
CA GLU A 89 -13.35 -25.62 -1.82
C GLU A 89 -12.83 -25.37 -3.24
N LYS A 90 -13.44 -24.45 -3.99
CA LYS A 90 -12.96 -24.05 -5.31
C LYS A 90 -11.66 -23.25 -5.28
N ILE A 91 -11.43 -22.47 -4.23
CA ILE A 91 -10.14 -21.81 -4.02
C ILE A 91 -9.06 -22.87 -3.73
N ASP A 92 -9.37 -23.91 -2.97
CA ASP A 92 -8.44 -25.02 -2.73
C ASP A 92 -8.08 -25.78 -4.01
N GLU A 93 -9.05 -26.03 -4.89
CA GLU A 93 -8.79 -26.57 -6.23
C GLU A 93 -7.84 -25.68 -7.04
N VAL A 94 -8.01 -24.36 -7.00
CA VAL A 94 -7.10 -23.40 -7.65
C VAL A 94 -5.69 -23.50 -7.07
N VAL A 95 -5.56 -23.56 -5.74
CA VAL A 95 -4.25 -23.67 -5.08
C VAL A 95 -3.54 -24.97 -5.50
N ALA A 96 -4.25 -26.10 -5.44
CA ALA A 96 -3.72 -27.41 -5.84
C ALA A 96 -3.30 -27.45 -7.31
N ASN A 97 -4.11 -26.91 -8.22
CA ASN A 97 -3.78 -26.82 -9.64
C ASN A 97 -2.56 -25.91 -9.89
N GLY A 98 -2.46 -24.82 -9.13
CA GLY A 98 -1.29 -23.96 -9.15
C GLY A 98 -0.03 -24.70 -8.75
N GLU A 99 -0.06 -25.43 -7.63
CA GLU A 99 1.05 -26.26 -7.14
C GLU A 99 1.44 -27.37 -8.11
N ALA A 100 0.46 -28.00 -8.76
CA ALA A 100 0.68 -29.01 -9.79
C ALA A 100 1.21 -28.43 -11.13
N GLY A 101 1.29 -27.11 -11.27
CA GLY A 101 1.79 -26.46 -12.49
C GLY A 101 0.82 -26.54 -13.67
N LEU A 102 -0.48 -26.64 -13.41
CA LEU A 102 -1.51 -26.78 -14.45
C LEU A 102 -1.96 -25.44 -15.06
N TYR A 103 -1.51 -24.32 -14.50
CA TYR A 103 -1.80 -22.98 -14.99
C TYR A 103 -0.66 -22.41 -15.82
N ARG A 104 -0.98 -21.41 -16.65
CA ARG A 104 0.01 -20.61 -17.39
C ARG A 104 0.98 -19.93 -16.44
N GLU A 105 2.17 -19.61 -16.95
CA GLU A 105 3.26 -19.03 -16.16
C GLU A 105 2.83 -17.77 -15.40
N HIS A 106 2.16 -16.84 -16.08
CA HIS A 106 1.76 -15.55 -15.50
C HIS A 106 0.45 -15.61 -14.70
N THR A 107 -0.22 -16.76 -14.65
CA THR A 107 -1.39 -16.98 -13.79
C THR A 107 -0.96 -17.07 -12.33
N VAL A 108 0.18 -17.69 -12.02
CA VAL A 108 0.56 -18.00 -10.63
C VAL A 108 1.75 -17.16 -10.20
N ASP A 109 1.54 -16.31 -9.20
CA ASP A 109 2.57 -15.52 -8.55
C ASP A 109 2.79 -16.01 -7.12
N ARG A 110 4.00 -16.48 -6.81
CA ARG A 110 4.33 -17.04 -5.49
C ARG A 110 5.19 -16.09 -4.68
N ALA A 111 4.75 -15.76 -3.48
CA ALA A 111 5.56 -15.09 -2.46
C ALA A 111 5.50 -15.89 -1.14
N PRO A 112 6.48 -15.71 -0.23
CA PRO A 112 6.66 -16.61 0.92
C PRO A 112 5.42 -16.87 1.78
N LEU A 113 4.55 -15.87 1.96
CA LEU A 113 3.32 -15.98 2.77
C LEU A 113 2.06 -15.53 2.01
N ARG A 114 2.16 -15.37 0.69
CA ARG A 114 1.03 -14.96 -0.15
C ARG A 114 1.23 -15.44 -1.58
N ASN A 115 0.29 -16.24 -2.07
CA ASN A 115 0.19 -16.55 -3.49
C ASN A 115 -0.88 -15.68 -4.13
N LYS A 116 -0.69 -15.34 -5.41
CA LYS A 116 -1.73 -14.72 -6.24
C LYS A 116 -2.00 -15.56 -7.47
N TYR A 117 -3.27 -15.60 -7.85
CA TYR A 117 -3.74 -16.30 -9.03
C TYR A 117 -4.49 -15.30 -9.91
N PHE A 118 -3.96 -14.99 -11.08
CA PHE A 118 -4.52 -14.03 -12.03
C PHE A 118 -5.35 -14.74 -13.09
N PHE A 119 -6.63 -14.37 -13.22
CA PHE A 119 -7.52 -14.89 -14.25
C PHE A 119 -8.15 -13.78 -15.09
N GLY A 120 -8.34 -14.05 -16.37
CA GLY A 120 -8.82 -13.12 -17.40
C GLY A 120 -7.75 -12.11 -17.82
N GLU A 121 -7.29 -11.29 -16.87
CA GLU A 121 -6.25 -10.28 -17.09
C GLU A 121 -5.27 -10.25 -15.92
N GLY A 122 -3.98 -10.36 -16.23
CA GLY A 122 -2.87 -10.14 -15.30
C GLY A 122 -2.04 -8.93 -15.73
N TYR A 123 -1.21 -8.44 -14.81
CA TYR A 123 -0.34 -7.30 -15.05
C TYR A 123 1.02 -7.49 -14.40
N THR A 124 2.02 -6.82 -14.96
CA THR A 124 3.36 -6.74 -14.40
C THR A 124 3.36 -5.87 -13.16
N TYR A 125 4.18 -6.24 -12.18
CA TYR A 125 4.35 -5.44 -10.98
C TYR A 125 5.78 -5.56 -10.43
N GLY A 126 6.23 -4.53 -9.71
CA GLY A 126 7.48 -4.55 -8.95
C GLY A 126 8.73 -4.94 -9.75
N ALA A 127 9.26 -6.13 -9.49
CA ALA A 127 10.55 -6.61 -10.01
C ALA A 127 10.55 -6.97 -11.51
N GLN A 128 9.37 -7.12 -12.11
CA GLN A 128 9.20 -7.43 -13.54
C GLN A 128 9.33 -6.19 -14.44
N LEU A 129 9.50 -5.01 -13.85
CA LEU A 129 9.59 -3.74 -14.56
C LEU A 129 11.06 -3.30 -14.67
N GLU A 130 11.49 -2.93 -15.88
CA GLU A 130 12.80 -2.33 -16.13
C GLU A 130 12.98 -1.03 -15.34
N LYS A 131 11.92 -0.23 -15.25
CA LYS A 131 11.83 0.96 -14.40
C LYS A 131 10.83 0.73 -13.28
N ARG A 132 11.32 0.80 -12.05
CA ARG A 132 10.47 0.73 -10.86
C ARG A 132 9.79 2.06 -10.63
N GLY A 133 8.52 2.01 -10.26
CA GLY A 133 7.73 3.19 -9.90
C GLY A 133 6.25 3.00 -10.23
N PRO A 134 5.36 3.72 -9.53
CA PRO A 134 3.93 3.69 -9.84
C PRO A 134 3.69 4.16 -11.28
N GLY A 135 2.72 3.56 -11.95
CA GLY A 135 2.35 3.92 -13.34
C GLY A 135 3.11 3.14 -14.42
N GLN A 136 4.06 2.29 -14.02
CA GLN A 136 4.84 1.47 -14.95
C GLN A 136 4.26 0.06 -15.13
N GLU A 137 3.24 -0.31 -14.35
CA GLU A 137 2.50 -1.56 -14.54
C GLU A 137 1.93 -1.64 -15.96
N ARG A 138 1.99 -2.83 -16.55
CA ARG A 138 1.45 -3.14 -17.88
C ARG A 138 0.64 -4.41 -17.80
N LEU A 139 -0.49 -4.46 -18.49
CA LEU A 139 -1.21 -5.72 -18.68
C LEU A 139 -0.33 -6.69 -19.49
N TYR A 140 -0.39 -7.97 -19.15
CA TYR A 140 0.20 -8.99 -20.01
C TYR A 140 -0.51 -9.03 -21.38
N ARG A 141 0.11 -9.71 -22.34
CA ARG A 141 -0.53 -9.99 -23.61
C ARG A 141 -1.77 -10.87 -23.37
N LYS A 142 -2.76 -10.76 -24.26
CA LYS A 142 -3.96 -11.58 -24.19
C LYS A 142 -3.58 -13.05 -24.29
N GLY A 143 -4.09 -13.88 -23.38
CA GLY A 143 -3.80 -15.32 -23.33
C GLY A 143 -2.57 -15.71 -22.50
N GLU A 144 -1.86 -14.77 -21.89
CA GLU A 144 -0.72 -15.08 -21.00
C GLU A 144 -1.15 -15.56 -19.61
N VAL A 145 -2.37 -15.22 -19.19
CA VAL A 145 -3.01 -15.73 -17.98
C VAL A 145 -4.22 -16.58 -18.36
N ASP A 146 -4.62 -17.49 -17.47
CA ASP A 146 -5.77 -18.36 -17.66
C ASP A 146 -7.09 -17.57 -17.65
N ASP A 147 -8.12 -18.11 -18.28
CA ASP A 147 -9.45 -17.49 -18.29
C ASP A 147 -10.09 -17.53 -16.90
N ILE A 148 -11.06 -16.64 -16.65
CA ILE A 148 -11.83 -16.66 -15.40
C ILE A 148 -12.55 -18.00 -15.27
N PRO A 149 -12.31 -18.78 -14.19
CA PRO A 149 -12.96 -20.07 -14.01
C PRO A 149 -14.48 -19.93 -14.00
N GLY A 150 -15.20 -20.88 -14.61
CA GLY A 150 -16.68 -20.85 -14.68
C GLY A 150 -17.35 -20.76 -13.30
N TRP A 151 -16.74 -21.36 -12.27
CA TRP A 151 -17.25 -21.26 -10.90
C TRP A 151 -17.16 -19.84 -10.33
N VAL A 152 -16.18 -19.03 -10.74
CA VAL A 152 -16.08 -17.61 -10.32
C VAL A 152 -17.24 -16.81 -10.92
N HIS A 153 -17.60 -17.09 -12.18
CA HIS A 153 -18.76 -16.50 -12.81
C HIS A 153 -20.05 -16.87 -12.07
N GLU A 154 -20.31 -18.16 -11.86
CA GLU A 154 -21.57 -18.64 -11.29
C GLU A 154 -21.71 -18.37 -9.79
N LEU A 155 -20.65 -18.59 -9.00
CA LEU A 155 -20.71 -18.54 -7.54
C LEU A 155 -20.35 -17.17 -6.97
N VAL A 156 -19.70 -16.28 -7.72
CA VAL A 156 -19.24 -14.99 -7.19
C VAL A 156 -19.76 -13.81 -8.01
N ILE A 157 -19.44 -13.74 -9.30
CA ILE A 157 -19.80 -12.59 -10.14
C ILE A 157 -21.32 -12.48 -10.28
N LYS A 158 -22.01 -13.56 -10.58
CA LYS A 158 -23.46 -13.58 -10.77
C LYS A 158 -24.23 -13.14 -9.51
N PRO A 159 -23.94 -13.65 -8.29
CA PRO A 159 -24.52 -13.10 -7.06
C PRO A 159 -24.28 -11.61 -6.86
N LEU A 160 -23.10 -11.09 -7.20
CA LEU A 160 -22.79 -9.66 -7.10
C LEU A 160 -23.61 -8.82 -8.09
N VAL A 161 -23.79 -9.31 -9.32
CA VAL A 161 -24.63 -8.68 -10.34
C VAL A 161 -26.10 -8.69 -9.91
N SER A 162 -26.62 -9.84 -9.47
CA SER A 162 -28.02 -9.98 -9.01
C SER A 162 -28.34 -9.09 -7.81
N ASN A 163 -27.35 -8.79 -6.95
CA ASN A 163 -27.50 -7.89 -5.82
C ASN A 163 -27.20 -6.41 -6.16
N GLY A 164 -26.99 -6.08 -7.43
CA GLY A 164 -26.73 -4.71 -7.88
C GLY A 164 -25.44 -4.11 -7.31
N VAL A 165 -24.42 -4.92 -7.08
CA VAL A 165 -23.08 -4.44 -6.66
C VAL A 165 -22.31 -3.91 -7.86
N ILE A 166 -22.42 -4.61 -8.99
CA ILE A 166 -21.75 -4.30 -10.26
C ILE A 166 -22.66 -4.68 -11.43
N PRO A 167 -22.54 -4.01 -12.60
CA PRO A 167 -23.31 -4.37 -13.77
C PRO A 167 -22.80 -5.68 -14.41
N GLU A 168 -23.69 -6.35 -15.13
CA GLU A 168 -23.31 -7.50 -15.96
C GLU A 168 -22.24 -7.11 -16.99
N GLY A 169 -21.29 -8.00 -17.25
CA GLY A 169 -20.16 -7.73 -18.16
C GLY A 169 -19.13 -6.71 -17.65
N PHE A 170 -19.21 -6.27 -16.38
CA PHE A 170 -18.19 -5.41 -15.79
C PHE A 170 -16.85 -6.14 -15.62
N VAL A 171 -16.88 -7.32 -15.00
CA VAL A 171 -15.66 -8.03 -14.58
C VAL A 171 -14.99 -8.70 -15.76
N ASN A 172 -13.70 -8.40 -15.96
CA ASN A 172 -12.83 -9.12 -16.89
C ASN A 172 -11.46 -9.49 -16.28
N SER A 173 -11.24 -9.16 -15.01
CA SER A 173 -10.08 -9.56 -14.23
C SER A 173 -10.56 -10.10 -12.88
N ALA A 174 -10.16 -11.33 -12.55
CA ALA A 174 -10.39 -11.94 -11.25
C ALA A 174 -9.04 -12.36 -10.68
N VAL A 175 -8.69 -11.85 -9.50
CA VAL A 175 -7.44 -12.21 -8.81
C VAL A 175 -7.74 -12.82 -7.46
N ILE A 176 -7.22 -14.02 -7.22
CA ILE A 176 -7.32 -14.69 -5.93
C ILE A 176 -6.00 -14.48 -5.20
N ASN A 177 -6.02 -13.79 -4.06
CA ASN A 177 -4.87 -13.75 -3.17
C ASN A 177 -5.11 -14.71 -2.01
N ASP A 178 -4.25 -15.72 -1.85
CA ASP A 178 -4.27 -16.66 -0.73
C ASP A 178 -3.12 -16.33 0.23
N TYR A 179 -3.46 -16.04 1.48
CA TYR A 179 -2.54 -15.59 2.53
C TYR A 179 -2.37 -16.67 3.59
N GLN A 180 -1.12 -16.96 3.91
CA GLN A 180 -0.75 -17.75 5.07
C GLN A 180 -0.75 -16.88 6.35
N PRO A 181 -0.80 -17.45 7.56
CA PRO A 181 -0.64 -16.71 8.81
C PRO A 181 0.60 -15.80 8.79
N GLY A 182 0.45 -14.55 9.20
CA GLY A 182 1.50 -13.53 9.11
C GLY A 182 1.73 -12.94 7.71
N GLY A 183 1.00 -13.43 6.70
CA GLY A 183 0.98 -12.85 5.36
C GLY A 183 0.51 -11.39 5.37
N CYS A 184 0.93 -10.63 4.36
CA CYS A 184 0.61 -9.21 4.26
C CYS A 184 0.60 -8.72 2.81
N ILE A 185 0.11 -7.50 2.62
CA ILE A 185 0.36 -6.73 1.40
C ILE A 185 0.80 -5.33 1.82
N VAL A 186 1.91 -4.88 1.25
CA VAL A 186 2.46 -3.54 1.45
C VAL A 186 1.49 -2.51 0.91
N SER A 187 1.53 -1.30 1.48
CA SER A 187 0.71 -0.17 1.02
C SER A 187 0.84 0.06 -0.48
N HIS A 188 -0.30 0.15 -1.15
CA HIS A 188 -0.38 0.43 -2.58
C HIS A 188 -1.75 1.02 -2.92
N VAL A 189 -1.87 1.56 -4.14
CA VAL A 189 -3.14 1.91 -4.78
C VAL A 189 -3.32 0.98 -5.96
N ASP A 190 -4.53 0.46 -6.20
CA ASP A 190 -4.82 -0.31 -7.41
C ASP A 190 -4.53 0.55 -8.65
N PRO A 191 -3.70 0.08 -9.61
CA PRO A 191 -3.19 0.95 -10.67
C PRO A 191 -4.30 1.65 -11.47
N LEU A 192 -4.38 2.98 -11.36
CA LEU A 192 -5.43 3.81 -11.98
C LEU A 192 -5.43 3.71 -13.51
N HIS A 193 -4.26 3.58 -14.11
CA HIS A 193 -4.09 3.43 -15.56
C HIS A 193 -4.43 2.02 -16.07
N ILE A 194 -4.62 1.04 -15.18
CA ILE A 194 -4.97 -0.34 -15.56
C ILE A 194 -6.43 -0.64 -15.28
N PHE A 195 -6.94 -0.27 -14.11
CA PHE A 195 -8.26 -0.71 -13.64
C PHE A 195 -9.26 0.44 -13.54
N ALA A 196 -10.43 0.24 -14.13
CA ALA A 196 -11.59 1.07 -13.86
C ALA A 196 -12.11 0.81 -12.44
N ARG A 197 -12.86 1.78 -11.91
CA ARG A 197 -13.55 1.68 -10.62
C ARG A 197 -15.03 1.27 -10.84
N PRO A 198 -15.68 0.65 -9.85
CA PRO A 198 -15.16 0.32 -8.52
C PRO A 198 -14.25 -0.92 -8.54
N ILE A 199 -13.45 -1.08 -7.47
CA ILE A 199 -12.71 -2.31 -7.17
C ILE A 199 -13.56 -3.13 -6.20
N VAL A 200 -13.91 -4.37 -6.54
CA VAL A 200 -14.72 -5.25 -5.69
C VAL A 200 -13.84 -6.35 -5.12
N SER A 201 -13.99 -6.65 -3.83
CA SER A 201 -13.30 -7.75 -3.18
C SER A 201 -14.25 -8.55 -2.29
N VAL A 202 -14.06 -9.88 -2.26
CA VAL A 202 -14.84 -10.80 -1.42
C VAL A 202 -13.89 -11.64 -0.59
N SER A 203 -14.06 -11.64 0.73
CA SER A 203 -13.14 -12.30 1.67
C SER A 203 -13.61 -13.71 2.05
N PHE A 204 -12.68 -14.66 2.20
CA PHE A 204 -12.93 -16.06 2.51
C PHE A 204 -11.96 -16.61 3.58
N PHE A 205 -12.28 -17.79 4.11
CA PHE A 205 -11.63 -18.54 5.19
C PHE A 205 -11.68 -17.89 6.58
N SER A 206 -11.19 -16.65 6.73
CA SER A 206 -11.13 -16.00 8.04
C SER A 206 -11.31 -14.49 7.97
N ASP A 207 -11.71 -13.93 9.11
CA ASP A 207 -11.85 -12.49 9.31
C ASP A 207 -10.47 -11.81 9.37
N SER A 208 -10.40 -10.58 8.85
CA SER A 208 -9.20 -9.75 8.91
C SER A 208 -9.55 -8.25 8.87
N ALA A 209 -8.56 -7.40 8.59
CA ALA A 209 -8.71 -5.97 8.45
C ALA A 209 -7.96 -5.45 7.22
N LEU A 210 -8.65 -4.62 6.43
CA LEU A 210 -8.06 -3.81 5.37
C LEU A 210 -7.76 -2.42 5.95
N CYS A 211 -6.49 -2.04 5.92
CA CYS A 211 -6.00 -0.79 6.50
C CYS A 211 -5.75 0.25 5.40
N PHE A 212 -6.04 1.51 5.67
CA PHE A 212 -5.82 2.63 4.75
C PHE A 212 -4.84 3.64 5.36
N GLY A 213 -3.99 4.24 4.54
CA GLY A 213 -3.02 5.26 4.94
C GLY A 213 -1.83 4.72 5.76
N CYS A 214 -1.53 3.43 5.66
CA CYS A 214 -0.37 2.86 6.33
C CYS A 214 0.93 3.16 5.57
N ARG A 215 1.99 3.46 6.31
CA ARG A 215 3.37 3.51 5.82
C ARG A 215 4.14 2.30 6.33
N PHE A 216 4.83 1.61 5.43
CA PHE A 216 5.70 0.49 5.77
C PHE A 216 7.13 0.98 5.91
N GLN A 217 7.78 0.64 7.01
CA GLN A 217 9.22 0.80 7.18
C GLN A 217 9.84 -0.59 7.10
N PHE A 218 10.92 -0.72 6.34
CA PHE A 218 11.63 -1.99 6.18
C PHE A 218 12.90 -2.00 7.04
N LYS A 219 13.20 -3.14 7.67
CA LYS A 219 14.37 -3.40 8.55
C LYS A 219 14.37 -2.66 9.91
N PRO A 220 13.58 -3.12 10.91
CA PRO A 220 12.62 -4.22 10.88
C PRO A 220 11.32 -3.80 10.20
N ILE A 221 10.48 -4.77 9.78
CA ILE A 221 9.17 -4.45 9.21
C ILE A 221 8.33 -3.79 10.31
N ARG A 222 8.02 -2.50 10.13
CA ARG A 222 7.08 -1.75 10.96
C ARG A 222 6.00 -1.18 10.07
N VAL A 223 4.79 -1.07 10.60
CA VAL A 223 3.67 -0.44 9.91
C VAL A 223 3.17 0.69 10.78
N SER A 224 2.99 1.87 10.20
CA SER A 224 2.40 3.00 10.91
C SER A 224 0.97 2.71 11.33
N GLU A 225 0.45 3.54 12.22
CA GLU A 225 -0.97 3.53 12.50
C GLU A 225 -1.75 3.86 11.20
N PRO A 226 -2.80 3.09 10.86
CA PRO A 226 -3.65 3.36 9.71
C PRO A 226 -4.53 4.59 9.95
N VAL A 227 -4.81 5.38 8.92
CA VAL A 227 -5.84 6.43 8.94
C VAL A 227 -7.22 5.81 9.21
N PHE A 228 -7.51 4.69 8.56
CA PHE A 228 -8.78 3.97 8.72
C PHE A 228 -8.56 2.46 8.69
N VAL A 229 -9.31 1.73 9.52
CA VAL A 229 -9.29 0.26 9.58
C VAL A 229 -10.68 -0.25 9.24
N LEU A 230 -10.77 -1.03 8.17
CA LEU A 230 -12.00 -1.67 7.74
C LEU A 230 -11.97 -3.16 8.12
N PRO A 231 -12.81 -3.63 9.05
CA PRO A 231 -12.97 -5.07 9.27
C PRO A 231 -13.50 -5.74 8.01
N VAL A 232 -12.82 -6.79 7.53
CA VAL A 232 -13.22 -7.57 6.36
C VAL A 232 -13.46 -9.01 6.79
N ARG A 233 -14.73 -9.33 7.06
CA ARG A 233 -15.15 -10.64 7.56
C ARG A 233 -15.28 -11.67 6.44
N ARG A 234 -15.23 -12.96 6.78
CA ARG A 234 -15.58 -14.05 5.85
C ARG A 234 -16.96 -13.80 5.22
N GLY A 235 -17.06 -13.92 3.90
CA GLY A 235 -18.27 -13.65 3.10
C GLY A 235 -18.58 -12.17 2.87
N SER A 236 -17.83 -11.25 3.47
CA SER A 236 -18.05 -9.81 3.24
C SER A 236 -17.58 -9.39 1.86
N VAL A 237 -18.39 -8.56 1.22
CA VAL A 237 -18.10 -7.89 -0.04
C VAL A 237 -17.71 -6.46 0.28
N THR A 238 -16.53 -6.04 -0.17
CA THR A 238 -16.03 -4.68 -0.02
C THR A 238 -15.86 -4.05 -1.40
N VAL A 239 -16.47 -2.90 -1.60
CA VAL A 239 -16.44 -2.11 -2.84
C VAL A 239 -15.69 -0.81 -2.55
N LEU A 240 -14.59 -0.58 -3.26
CA LEU A 240 -13.78 0.63 -3.16
C LEU A 240 -14.03 1.51 -4.38
N SER A 241 -14.26 2.80 -4.13
CA SER A 241 -14.44 3.84 -5.14
C SER A 241 -13.88 5.17 -4.63
N GLY A 242 -13.83 6.20 -5.48
CA GLY A 242 -13.44 7.56 -5.08
C GLY A 242 -12.18 7.61 -4.22
N TYR A 243 -12.24 8.35 -3.11
CA TYR A 243 -11.09 8.59 -2.24
C TYR A 243 -10.36 7.30 -1.81
N ALA A 244 -11.09 6.28 -1.35
CA ALA A 244 -10.53 5.01 -0.88
C ALA A 244 -9.86 4.19 -1.99
N ALA A 245 -10.24 4.38 -3.25
CA ALA A 245 -9.65 3.67 -4.38
C ALA A 245 -8.53 4.47 -5.09
N ASP A 246 -8.54 5.80 -4.97
CA ASP A 246 -7.75 6.68 -5.86
C ASP A 246 -6.70 7.50 -5.12
N GLU A 247 -6.99 7.96 -3.91
CA GLU A 247 -6.22 9.01 -3.24
C GLU A 247 -5.45 8.51 -2.01
N ILE A 248 -5.80 7.33 -1.49
CA ILE A 248 -5.15 6.76 -0.32
C ILE A 248 -4.69 5.32 -0.57
N THR A 249 -3.50 5.00 -0.08
CA THR A 249 -2.97 3.64 -0.14
C THR A 249 -3.70 2.72 0.83
N HIS A 250 -3.89 1.46 0.45
CA HIS A 250 -4.39 0.42 1.34
C HIS A 250 -3.41 -0.75 1.47
N CYS A 251 -3.52 -1.47 2.58
CA CYS A 251 -2.64 -2.57 2.94
C CYS A 251 -3.33 -3.60 3.84
N ILE A 252 -2.70 -4.76 4.02
CA ILE A 252 -3.04 -5.72 5.07
C ILE A 252 -1.78 -5.93 5.90
N ARG A 253 -1.89 -5.76 7.22
CA ARG A 253 -0.74 -5.87 8.12
C ARG A 253 -0.54 -7.33 8.58
N PRO A 254 0.70 -7.79 8.83
CA PRO A 254 0.95 -9.16 9.29
C PRO A 254 0.21 -9.57 10.57
N GLN A 255 -0.08 -8.63 11.47
CA GLN A 255 -0.84 -8.88 12.69
C GLN A 255 -2.33 -9.18 12.45
N ASP A 256 -2.88 -8.73 11.32
CA ASP A 256 -4.29 -8.85 10.99
C ASP A 256 -4.61 -10.18 10.25
N ILE A 257 -3.59 -10.91 9.78
CA ILE A 257 -3.73 -12.25 9.21
C ILE A 257 -3.25 -13.27 10.25
N LYS A 258 -4.18 -13.73 11.08
CA LYS A 258 -3.91 -14.68 12.18
C LYS A 258 -4.06 -16.15 11.74
N GLN A 259 -4.87 -16.39 10.74
CA GLN A 259 -5.17 -17.69 10.14
C GLN A 259 -5.14 -17.54 8.62
N ARG A 260 -5.25 -18.66 7.90
CA ARG A 260 -5.35 -18.62 6.43
C ARG A 260 -6.52 -17.72 6.02
N ARG A 261 -6.28 -16.85 5.04
CA ARG A 261 -7.30 -15.97 4.48
C ARG A 261 -7.14 -15.92 2.97
N ALA A 262 -8.24 -15.99 2.25
CA ALA A 262 -8.25 -15.68 0.83
C ALA A 262 -9.14 -14.47 0.53
N VAL A 263 -8.87 -13.82 -0.59
CA VAL A 263 -9.73 -12.77 -1.13
C VAL A 263 -9.77 -12.89 -2.64
N ILE A 264 -10.97 -12.83 -3.21
CA ILE A 264 -11.18 -12.72 -4.66
C ILE A 264 -11.40 -11.24 -4.98
N ILE A 265 -10.56 -10.67 -5.83
CA ILE A 265 -10.60 -9.27 -6.27
C ILE A 265 -11.12 -9.26 -7.71
N LEU A 266 -12.24 -8.59 -7.94
CA LEU A 266 -12.94 -8.52 -9.22
C LEU A 266 -12.86 -7.10 -9.75
N ARG A 267 -12.34 -6.95 -10.97
CA ARG A 267 -12.04 -5.65 -11.58
C ARG A 267 -12.38 -5.65 -13.06
N LYS A 268 -12.45 -4.43 -13.60
CA LYS A 268 -12.52 -4.15 -15.03
C LYS A 268 -11.23 -3.47 -15.47
N THR A 269 -10.51 -4.04 -16.43
CA THR A 269 -9.40 -3.35 -17.07
C THR A 269 -9.92 -2.23 -17.96
N ARG A 270 -9.17 -1.13 -18.03
CA ARG A 270 -9.51 -0.02 -18.91
C ARG A 270 -9.24 -0.41 -20.38
N PRO A 271 -10.04 0.08 -21.34
CA PRO A 271 -9.79 -0.16 -22.76
C PRO A 271 -8.43 0.37 -23.25
N ASP A 272 -7.95 1.46 -22.64
CA ASP A 272 -6.68 2.15 -22.92
C ASP A 272 -5.52 1.68 -22.02
N ALA A 273 -5.72 0.63 -21.20
CA ALA A 273 -4.70 0.13 -20.29
C ALA A 273 -3.47 -0.36 -21.08
N PRO A 274 -2.26 0.13 -20.77
CA PRO A 274 -1.06 -0.20 -21.54
C PRO A 274 -0.70 -1.69 -21.34
N ARG A 275 -0.32 -2.35 -22.43
CA ARG A 275 0.10 -3.76 -22.46
C ARG A 275 1.59 -3.89 -22.70
N VAL A 276 2.14 -5.04 -22.34
CA VAL A 276 3.50 -5.42 -22.76
C VAL A 276 3.49 -5.63 -24.27
N ASP A 277 4.18 -4.76 -25.01
CA ASP A 277 4.23 -4.80 -26.49
C ASP A 277 4.80 -6.12 -27.02
N SER A 278 4.36 -6.54 -28.21
CA SER A 278 4.94 -7.65 -28.98
C SER A 278 6.38 -7.37 -29.41
N ASP A 279 6.73 -6.10 -29.66
CA ASP A 279 7.86 -5.71 -30.50
C ASP A 279 8.98 -4.94 -29.78
N SER A 280 9.25 -5.25 -28.50
CA SER A 280 10.62 -5.11 -28.01
C SER A 280 11.40 -6.34 -28.46
N PRO A 281 12.36 -6.23 -29.39
CA PRO A 281 13.10 -7.38 -29.86
C PRO A 281 13.89 -7.99 -28.69
N LEU A 282 13.49 -9.18 -28.26
CA LEU A 282 14.42 -10.19 -27.76
C LEU A 282 15.35 -10.57 -28.92
N ASN A 283 16.30 -9.68 -29.24
CA ASN A 283 17.38 -9.99 -30.16
C ASN A 283 18.67 -9.33 -29.66
N SER A 284 19.38 -10.08 -28.84
CA SER A 284 20.75 -10.42 -29.22
C SER A 284 20.99 -11.90 -28.92
N PRO A 285 21.08 -12.78 -29.93
CA PRO A 285 21.72 -14.06 -29.73
C PRO A 285 23.22 -13.77 -29.58
N LEU A 286 23.72 -13.83 -28.35
CA LEU A 286 25.16 -13.91 -28.15
C LEU A 286 25.63 -15.24 -28.71
N LYS A 287 26.11 -15.20 -29.96
CA LYS A 287 27.03 -16.19 -30.52
C LYS A 287 28.23 -16.28 -29.58
N GLY A 288 28.25 -17.33 -28.77
CA GLY A 288 29.40 -17.76 -27.99
C GLY A 288 29.48 -19.28 -28.03
N ARG A 289 30.38 -19.80 -28.86
CA ARG A 289 30.73 -21.22 -29.01
C ARG A 289 30.97 -21.89 -27.64
N PRO A 290 30.57 -23.15 -27.41
CA PRO A 290 30.77 -23.80 -26.12
C PRO A 290 32.26 -24.11 -25.91
N THR A 291 32.90 -23.40 -24.98
CA THR A 291 34.19 -23.81 -24.41
C THR A 291 33.95 -24.72 -23.20
N PRO A 292 34.69 -25.83 -23.05
CA PRO A 292 34.46 -26.79 -21.97
C PRO A 292 34.72 -26.17 -20.60
N LEU A 293 33.84 -26.48 -19.64
CA LEU A 293 33.95 -26.08 -18.24
C LEU A 293 35.31 -26.51 -17.66
N LYS A 294 36.16 -25.53 -17.33
CA LYS A 294 37.32 -25.74 -16.46
C LYS A 294 36.88 -25.69 -15.00
N ALA A 295 37.36 -26.67 -14.23
CA ALA A 295 37.05 -26.89 -12.83
C ALA A 295 37.31 -25.65 -11.94
N LYS A 296 36.45 -25.51 -10.93
CA LYS A 296 36.46 -24.46 -9.90
C LYS A 296 37.85 -24.35 -9.25
N ARG A 297 38.43 -23.15 -9.28
CA ARG A 297 39.57 -22.77 -8.44
C ARG A 297 39.06 -21.86 -7.32
N ALA A 298 39.26 -22.32 -6.09
CA ALA A 298 38.81 -21.68 -4.86
C ALA A 298 39.56 -20.36 -4.56
N HIS A 299 38.93 -19.56 -3.70
CA HIS A 299 39.45 -18.43 -2.92
C HIS A 299 39.78 -17.11 -3.65
N ARG A 300 38.82 -16.18 -3.59
CA ARG A 300 39.10 -14.78 -3.22
C ARG A 300 38.12 -14.35 -2.13
N LYS A 301 38.64 -13.83 -1.02
CA LYS A 301 37.88 -13.32 0.12
C LYS A 301 37.12 -12.06 -0.31
N ALA A 302 35.85 -11.94 0.07
CA ALA A 302 35.05 -10.74 -0.11
C ALA A 302 35.47 -9.68 0.92
N ASP A 303 35.45 -8.42 0.48
CA ASP A 303 35.73 -7.23 1.29
C ASP A 303 34.68 -7.09 2.41
N PRO A 304 35.09 -7.09 3.69
CA PRO A 304 34.15 -7.07 4.82
C PRO A 304 33.40 -5.73 4.97
N ASP A 305 33.81 -4.65 4.29
CA ASP A 305 33.23 -3.31 4.51
C ASP A 305 32.19 -2.88 3.45
N ALA A 306 31.94 -3.73 2.45
CA ALA A 306 30.88 -3.48 1.46
C ALA A 306 29.45 -3.55 2.04
N ALA A 307 29.29 -4.06 3.26
CA ALA A 307 28.00 -4.22 3.94
C ALA A 307 27.51 -2.96 4.68
N HIS A 308 28.37 -1.93 4.86
CA HIS A 308 28.03 -0.71 5.60
C HIS A 308 27.67 0.49 4.73
N ARG A 309 27.59 0.33 3.40
CA ARG A 309 27.17 1.43 2.52
C ARG A 309 25.63 1.50 2.41
N PRO A 310 24.99 2.62 2.78
CA PRO A 310 23.54 2.76 2.67
C PRO A 310 23.11 2.72 1.21
N ARG A 311 22.29 1.73 0.84
CA ARG A 311 21.51 1.74 -0.40
C ARG A 311 20.06 2.07 -0.04
N VAL A 312 19.75 3.36 -0.09
CA VAL A 312 18.37 3.86 -0.10
C VAL A 312 17.74 3.34 -1.40
N LEU A 313 16.58 2.68 -1.29
CA LEU A 313 15.80 2.27 -2.45
C LEU A 313 15.25 3.54 -3.12
N GLU A 314 15.32 3.63 -4.45
CA GLU A 314 14.93 4.85 -5.18
C GLU A 314 13.50 5.32 -4.90
N MET A 315 12.58 4.40 -4.56
CA MET A 315 11.21 4.75 -4.16
C MET A 315 11.17 5.66 -2.91
N ASP A 316 12.11 5.50 -1.97
CA ASP A 316 12.15 6.27 -0.72
C ASP A 316 12.70 7.70 -0.93
N LYS A 317 13.36 7.96 -2.07
CA LYS A 317 13.91 9.30 -2.39
C LYS A 317 12.85 10.23 -2.97
N GLU A 318 11.85 9.69 -3.66
CA GLU A 318 10.89 10.50 -4.41
C GLU A 318 9.69 10.91 -3.54
N GLU A 319 9.24 10.05 -2.61
CA GLU A 319 8.15 10.37 -1.67
C GLU A 319 8.56 11.40 -0.58
N ASN A 320 9.86 11.54 -0.31
CA ASN A 320 10.40 12.53 0.64
C ASN A 320 10.62 13.93 0.04
N ARG A 321 10.34 14.15 -1.24
CA ARG A 321 10.33 15.49 -1.83
C ARG A 321 9.00 16.19 -1.56
N ARG A 322 8.90 16.86 -0.41
CA ARG A 322 7.95 17.99 -0.27
C ARG A 322 8.30 19.05 -1.33
N PRO A 323 7.33 19.78 -1.90
CA PRO A 323 7.62 20.89 -2.80
C PRO A 323 8.32 21.99 -1.99
N SER A 324 9.64 22.10 -2.14
CA SER A 324 10.36 23.26 -1.66
C SER A 324 9.92 24.45 -2.50
N ILE A 325 9.08 25.31 -1.90
CA ILE A 325 8.88 26.69 -2.33
C ILE A 325 10.25 27.28 -2.66
N SER A 326 10.41 27.73 -3.91
CA SER A 326 11.63 28.35 -4.40
C SER A 326 11.94 29.60 -3.56
N ARG A 327 12.86 29.49 -2.61
CA ARG A 327 13.58 30.63 -2.06
C ARG A 327 14.49 31.16 -3.18
N GLN A 328 14.01 32.14 -3.92
CA GLN A 328 14.86 32.96 -4.78
C GLN A 328 15.84 33.73 -3.88
N HIS A 329 17.09 33.30 -3.89
CA HIS A 329 18.20 34.12 -3.42
C HIS A 329 18.34 35.34 -4.34
N ARG A 330 17.98 36.51 -3.82
CA ARG A 330 18.31 37.81 -4.41
C ARG A 330 19.83 37.99 -4.37
N HIS A 331 20.44 38.09 -5.55
CA HIS A 331 21.72 38.77 -5.72
C HIS A 331 21.48 40.25 -5.97
N SER A 332 22.27 41.06 -5.27
CA SER A 332 22.34 42.51 -5.26
C SER A 332 22.74 43.10 -6.62
N LEU A 333 21.99 44.08 -7.11
CA LEU A 333 22.53 45.19 -7.91
C LEU A 333 21.75 46.49 -7.60
N SER A 334 22.50 47.44 -7.03
CA SER A 334 22.45 48.91 -7.10
C SER A 334 21.28 49.63 -7.79
N SER A 335 20.82 50.70 -7.09
CA SER A 335 20.32 52.02 -7.57
C SER A 335 19.03 52.02 -8.41
N GLU A 336 17.98 52.83 -8.18
CA GLU A 336 17.92 54.25 -7.83
C GLU A 336 16.61 54.61 -7.12
N ASN A 337 16.63 55.75 -6.44
CA ASN A 337 15.52 56.40 -5.74
C ASN A 337 14.38 56.83 -6.68
N TYR A 338 13.13 56.71 -6.24
CA TYR A 338 12.17 57.83 -6.36
C TYR A 338 11.07 57.75 -5.29
N TRP A 339 10.75 58.92 -4.77
CA TRP A 339 9.88 59.22 -3.64
C TRP A 339 8.38 59.23 -4.02
N ARG A 340 7.55 59.24 -2.96
CA ARG A 340 6.11 59.58 -2.81
C ARG A 340 5.24 58.34 -2.53
N ARG A 341 4.80 58.10 -1.29
CA ARG A 341 3.86 58.84 -0.41
C ARG A 341 2.46 58.88 -1.01
N ASP A 342 1.64 57.91 -0.63
CA ASP A 342 0.18 58.03 -0.63
C ASP A 342 -0.34 57.69 0.76
N GLN A 343 -1.05 58.65 1.33
CA GLN A 343 -1.83 58.58 2.54
C GLN A 343 -3.11 59.36 2.24
N ASP A 344 -4.21 58.86 2.77
CA ASP A 344 -5.51 59.50 2.98
C ASP A 344 -6.62 59.25 1.93
N HIS A 345 -7.52 58.35 2.34
CA HIS A 345 -8.91 58.63 2.73
C HIS A 345 -9.87 59.37 1.78
N ASP A 346 -11.01 58.69 1.63
CA ASP A 346 -12.38 59.19 1.81
C ASP A 346 -13.34 59.37 0.62
N GLU A 347 -14.56 58.93 0.95
CA GLU A 347 -15.90 59.31 0.48
C GLU A 347 -16.57 58.61 -0.72
N HIS A 348 -17.49 57.71 -0.35
CA HIS A 348 -18.93 57.77 -0.66
C HIS A 348 -19.37 58.60 -1.87
N ARG A 349 -20.01 57.93 -2.85
CA ARG A 349 -21.37 58.31 -3.25
C ARG A 349 -22.12 57.22 -4.00
N GLU A 350 -23.34 57.02 -3.55
CA GLU A 350 -24.39 56.21 -4.16
C GLU A 350 -24.76 56.68 -5.57
N SER A 351 -25.26 55.73 -6.36
CA SER A 351 -26.62 55.76 -6.95
C SER A 351 -26.67 55.49 -8.46
N SER A 352 -27.60 54.58 -8.78
CA SER A 352 -28.43 54.54 -9.99
C SER A 352 -27.85 53.96 -11.28
N GLY A 353 -28.59 52.98 -11.81
CA GLY A 353 -28.71 52.82 -13.25
C GLY A 353 -28.70 51.39 -13.78
N ARG A 354 -29.82 50.67 -13.64
CA ARG A 354 -30.16 49.55 -14.53
C ARG A 354 -30.07 50.00 -16.00
N LYS A 355 -29.43 49.22 -16.87
CA LYS A 355 -30.02 48.82 -18.17
C LYS A 355 -29.29 47.65 -18.81
N VAL A 356 -30.03 46.55 -18.86
CA VAL A 356 -29.86 45.43 -19.79
C VAL A 356 -29.95 45.95 -21.22
N LYS A 357 -29.04 45.49 -22.09
CA LYS A 357 -29.31 45.33 -23.52
C LYS A 357 -28.55 44.11 -24.03
N MET A 358 -29.30 43.07 -24.37
CA MET A 358 -28.86 42.05 -25.31
C MET A 358 -28.82 42.65 -26.72
N SER A 359 -27.83 42.27 -27.53
CA SER A 359 -28.06 41.88 -28.93
C SER A 359 -26.86 41.11 -29.47
N ARG A 360 -27.20 40.08 -30.24
CA ARG A 360 -26.37 39.19 -31.04
C ARG A 360 -25.55 39.95 -32.10
N HIS A 361 -24.34 39.47 -32.39
CA HIS A 361 -24.08 38.70 -33.60
C HIS A 361 -22.94 37.70 -33.38
#